data_AF-A0A9N7P0Q9-F1
#
_entry.id   AF-A0A9N7P0Q9-F1
#
_cell.length_a   1.000
_cell.length_b   1.000
_cell.length_c   1.000
_cell.angle_alpha   90.00
_cell.angle_beta   90.00
_cell.angle_gamma   90.00
#
_symmetry.space_group_name_H-M   'P 1'
#
loop_
_entity.id
_entity.type
_entity.pdbx_description
1 polymer ?
#
loop_
_entity_poly.entity_id
_entity_poly.type
_entity_poly.pdbx_seq_one_letter_code
_entity_poly.pdbx_strand_id
1 'polypeptide(L)' 'MAYVGMEKCLVVWLVLLGHYFRCIFANLEGDALHSVRTNLRDPNNVLQSWDPTLVNPCTWFHVTCNNDNSVIRV' A
#
# COMPACT_ATOMS: atom_id res chain seq x y z
N MET A 1 -8.32 37.17 13.96
CA MET A 1 -7.14 36.35 13.64
C MET A 1 -7.00 35.09 14.53
N ALA A 2 -8.01 34.66 15.29
CA ALA A 2 -7.92 33.52 16.21
C ALA A 2 -8.50 32.19 15.68
N TYR A 3 -9.25 32.21 14.57
CA TYR A 3 -9.84 31.00 13.97
C TYR A 3 -8.85 30.18 13.12
N VAL A 4 -7.73 30.80 12.70
CA VAL A 4 -6.71 30.16 11.85
C VAL A 4 -5.86 29.12 12.59
N GLY A 5 -5.92 29.08 13.92
CA GLY A 5 -5.17 28.13 14.77
C GLY A 5 -5.89 26.81 15.04
N MET A 6 -7.22 26.80 15.10
CA MET A 6 -8.01 25.62 15.49
C MET A 6 -8.25 24.65 14.33
N GLU A 7 -8.41 25.19 13.12
CA GLU A 7 -8.52 24.41 11.87
C GLU A 7 -7.24 23.61 11.59
N LYS A 8 -6.06 24.18 11.88
CA LYS A 8 -4.77 23.51 11.67
C LYS A 8 -4.57 22.33 12.63
N CYS A 9 -5.04 22.45 13.87
CA CYS A 9 -5.01 21.33 14.82
C CYS A 9 -5.90 20.18 14.34
N LEU A 10 -7.12 20.48 13.86
CA LEU A 10 -8.02 19.46 13.30
C LEU A 10 -7.43 18.82 12.04
N VAL A 11 -6.85 19.61 11.13
CA VAL A 11 -6.19 19.08 9.93
C VAL A 11 -4.98 18.22 10.29
N VAL A 12 -4.14 18.65 11.24
CA VAL A 12 -3.01 17.84 11.73
C VAL A 12 -3.52 16.54 12.35
N TRP A 13 -4.58 16.58 13.15
CA TRP A 13 -5.17 15.38 13.74
C TRP A 13 -5.73 14.43 12.68
N LEU A 14 -6.42 14.95 11.66
CA LEU A 14 -6.94 14.16 10.53
C LEU A 14 -5.81 13.55 9.68
N VAL A 15 -4.71 14.29 9.47
CA VAL A 15 -3.52 13.80 8.78
C VAL A 15 -2.86 12.68 9.59
N LEU A 16 -2.62 12.89 10.88
CA LEU A 16 -2.02 11.88 11.77
C LEU A 16 -2.90 10.62 11.87
N LEU A 17 -4.21 10.80 11.98
CA LEU A 17 -5.19 9.71 11.97
C LEU A 17 -5.16 8.96 10.63
N GLY A 18 -5.12 9.67 9.50
CA GLY A 18 -5.03 9.08 8.17
C GLY A 18 -3.73 8.29 7.95
N HIS A 19 -2.60 8.80 8.44
CA HIS A 19 -1.33 8.06 8.42
C HIS A 19 -1.37 6.81 9.30
N TYR A 20 -1.97 6.91 10.49
CA TYR A 20 -2.17 5.76 11.38
C TYR A 20 -3.00 4.65 10.72
N PHE A 21 -4.09 5.02 10.04
CA PHE A 21 -4.93 4.06 9.31
C PHE A 21 -4.21 3.36 8.16
N ARG A 22 -3.30 4.05 7.45
CA ARG A 22 -2.52 3.44 6.36
C ARG A 22 -1.55 2.36 6.86
N CYS A 23 -0.94 2.54 8.03
CA CYS A 23 -0.07 1.52 8.63
C CYS A 23 -0.82 0.25 9.03
N ILE A 24 -2.08 0.37 9.47
CA ILE A 24 -2.87 -0.80 9.92
C ILE A 24 -3.23 -1.73 8.75
N PHE A 25 -3.41 -1.17 7.56
CA PHE A 25 -3.80 -1.93 6.37
C PHE A 25 -2.63 -2.40 5.50
N ALA A 26 -1.38 -2.10 5.90
CA ALA A 26 -0.20 -2.50 5.17
C ALA A 26 0.00 -4.03 5.27
N ASN A 27 0.05 -4.70 4.11
CA ASN A 27 0.42 -6.11 4.04
C ASN A 27 1.91 -6.19 3.72
N LEU A 28 2.69 -6.81 4.61
CA LEU A 28 4.14 -6.96 4.48
C LEU A 28 4.55 -7.69 3.20
N GLU A 29 3.75 -8.66 2.75
CA GLU A 29 3.98 -9.37 1.48
C GLU A 29 3.78 -8.40 0.30
N GLY A 30 2.72 -7.59 0.35
CA GLY A 30 2.45 -6.55 -0.66
C GLY A 30 3.57 -5.51 -0.74
N ASP A 31 4.06 -5.03 0.40
CA ASP A 31 5.17 -4.07 0.46
C ASP A 31 6.47 -4.65 -0.10
N ALA A 32 6.77 -5.92 0.20
CA ALA A 32 7.95 -6.61 -0.32
C ALA A 32 7.89 -6.75 -1.85
N LEU A 33 6.75 -7.17 -2.40
CA LEU A 33 6.55 -7.26 -3.85
C LEU A 33 6.56 -5.87 -4.52
N HIS A 34 6.00 -4.85 -3.88
CA HIS A 34 6.05 -3.48 -4.39
C HIS A 34 7.49 -2.95 -4.51
N SER A 35 8.35 -3.32 -3.57
CA SER A 35 9.79 -3.05 -3.66
C SER A 35 10.42 -3.70 -4.91
N VAL A 36 10.06 -4.94 -5.23
CA VAL A 36 10.53 -5.61 -6.46
C VAL A 36 10.06 -4.85 -7.71
N ARG A 37 8.79 -4.47 -7.78
CA ARG A 37 8.24 -3.68 -8.90
C ARG A 37 9.02 -2.39 -9.12
N THR A 38 9.33 -1.65 -8.06
CA THR A 38 10.00 -0.35 -8.18
C THR A 38 11.49 -0.46 -8.53
N ASN A 39 12.12 -1.59 -8.20
CA ASN A 39 13.52 -1.85 -8.51
C ASN A 39 13.74 -2.52 -9.88
N LEU A 40 12.70 -3.08 -10.49
CA LEU A 40 12.78 -3.69 -11.83
C LEU A 40 12.39 -2.70 -12.92
N ARG A 41 13.18 -2.66 -13.99
CA ARG A 41 12.80 -1.95 -15.22
C ARG A 41 11.84 -2.83 -16.01
N ASP A 42 10.57 -2.48 -15.99
CA ASP A 42 9.49 -3.22 -16.62
C ASP A 42 8.98 -2.50 -17.90
N PRO A 43 9.64 -2.69 -19.07
CA PRO A 43 9.26 -2.01 -20.31
C PRO A 43 7.91 -2.46 -20.86
N ASN A 44 7.41 -3.62 -20.43
CA ASN A 44 6.18 -4.23 -20.94
C ASN A 44 4.99 -4.10 -19.97
N ASN A 45 5.18 -3.41 -18.83
CA ASN A 45 4.16 -3.22 -17.80
C ASN A 45 3.56 -4.55 -17.28
N VAL A 46 4.35 -5.63 -17.23
CA VAL A 46 3.93 -6.94 -16.71
C VAL A 46 3.52 -6.85 -15.24
N LEU A 47 4.17 -5.99 -14.46
CA LEU A 47 3.93 -5.80 -13.03
C LEU A 47 2.93 -4.66 -12.75
N GLN A 48 2.16 -4.20 -13.75
CA GLN A 48 1.25 -3.07 -13.60
C GLN A 48 0.22 -3.28 -12.49
N SER A 49 -0.26 -4.52 -12.32
CA SER A 49 -1.28 -4.86 -11.32
C SER A 49 -0.73 -4.90 -9.88
N TRP A 50 0.58 -4.78 -9.68
CA TRP A 50 1.21 -4.84 -8.35
C TRP A 50 1.05 -3.50 -7.63
N ASP A 51 -0.20 -3.17 -7.30
CA ASP A 51 -0.62 -1.90 -6.70
C ASP A 51 -0.63 -2.00 -5.16
N PRO A 52 0.24 -1.26 -4.44
CA PRO A 52 0.36 -1.32 -2.99
C PRO A 52 -0.86 -0.75 -2.25
N THR A 53 -1.80 -0.10 -2.95
CA THR A 53 -3.07 0.34 -2.36
C THR A 53 -4.07 -0.80 -2.21
N LEU A 54 -3.84 -1.93 -2.88
CA LEU A 54 -4.63 -3.14 -2.73
C LEU A 54 -4.09 -3.95 -1.55
N VAL A 55 -4.98 -4.22 -0.61
CA VAL A 55 -4.67 -4.92 0.66
C VAL A 55 -4.15 -6.33 0.45
N ASN A 56 -4.57 -7.00 -0.64
CA ASN A 56 -4.28 -8.40 -0.89
C ASN A 56 -3.47 -8.60 -2.19
N PRO A 57 -2.17 -8.96 -2.09
CA PRO A 57 -1.33 -9.19 -3.25
C PRO A 57 -1.72 -10.43 -4.06
N CYS A 58 -2.55 -11.33 -3.53
CA CYS A 58 -3.07 -12.50 -4.27
C CYS A 58 -3.96 -12.14 -5.46
N THR A 59 -4.38 -10.87 -5.55
CA THR A 59 -5.15 -10.36 -6.70
C THR A 59 -4.26 -9.85 -7.82
N TRP A 60 -2.95 -9.76 -7.60
CA TRP A 60 -2.00 -9.25 -8.57
C TRP A 60 -1.63 -10.34 -9.58
N PHE A 61 -1.40 -9.95 -10.84
CA PHE A 61 -0.92 -10.87 -11.87
C PHE A 61 0.44 -11.44 -11.50
N HIS A 62 0.66 -12.69 -11.91
CA HIS A 62 1.86 -13.47 -11.63
C HIS A 62 2.10 -13.79 -10.14
N VAL A 63 1.24 -13.34 -9.23
CA VAL A 63 1.26 -13.77 -7.82
C VAL A 63 0.41 -15.02 -7.66
N THR A 64 0.96 -16.05 -7.03
CA THR A 64 0.22 -17.25 -6.61
C THR A 64 0.23 -17.34 -5.10
N CYS A 65 -0.96 -17.52 -4.52
CA CYS A 65 -1.14 -17.68 -3.08
C CYS A 65 -1.63 -19.09 -2.71
N ASN A 66 -1.43 -19.45 -1.44
CA ASN A 66 -2.05 -20.63 -0.84
C ASN A 66 -3.51 -20.34 -0.42
N ASN A 67 -4.16 -21.34 0.19
CA ASN A 67 -5.53 -21.22 0.69
C ASN A 67 -5.68 -20.26 1.87
N ASP A 68 -4.57 -19.91 2.55
CA ASP A 68 -4.50 -18.96 3.66
C ASP A 68 -4.21 -17.52 3.19
N ASN A 69 -4.32 -17.25 1.88
CA ASN A 69 -4.05 -15.93 1.27
C ASN A 69 -2.61 -15.42 1.46
N SER A 70 -1.65 -16.31 1.67
CA SER A 70 -0.22 -15.98 1.71
C SER A 70 0.46 -16.32 0.39
N VAL A 71 1.39 -15.46 -0.03
CA VAL A 71 2.12 -15.55 -1.28
C VAL A 71 3.13 -16.70 -1.21
N ILE A 72 3.03 -17.64 -2.15
CA ILE A 72 3.94 -18.79 -2.24
C ILE A 72 4.79 -18.78 -3.52
N ARG A 73 4.44 -17.96 -4.51
CA ARG A 73 5.17 -17.81 -5.77
C ARG A 73 4.85 -16.46 -6.43
N VAL A 74 5.87 -15.91 -7.09
CA VAL A 74 5.87 -14.74 -7.97
C VAL A 74 6.58 -15.06 -9.27
#